data_AF-G3T6T7-F1
#
_entry.id   AF-G3T6T7-F1
#
_cell.length_a   1.000
_cell.length_b   1.000
_cell.length_c   1.000
_cell.angle_alpha   90.00
_cell.angle_beta   90.00
_cell.angle_gamma   90.00
#
_symmetry.space_group_name_H-M   'P 1'
#
loop_
_entity.id
_entity.type
_entity.pdbx_description
1 polymer ?
#
loop_
_entity_poly.entity_id
_entity_poly.type
_entity_poly.pdbx_seq_one_letter_code
_entity_poly.pdbx_strand_id
1 'polypeptide(L)'
;RDIKKLYFNLYISFNSISLPKRKEVVCRGSEDDYSFCRALKGETVTATIPFSFKGIKFSKGQYRCVAEAMTGSPEEMLFCLNFTLIH
;
A
#
# COMPACT_ATOMS: atom_id res chain seq x y z
N ARG A 1 -0.27 7.28 -14.97
CA ARG A 1 -1.13 6.09 -15.09
C ARG A 1 -2.33 6.40 -14.20
N ASP A 2 -3.55 6.08 -14.62
CA ASP A 2 -4.73 6.46 -13.84
C ASP A 2 -4.81 5.61 -12.56
N ILE A 3 -5.23 6.23 -11.45
CA ILE A 3 -5.24 5.59 -10.12
C ILE A 3 -6.59 4.89 -9.84
N LYS A 4 -7.47 4.83 -10.85
CA LYS A 4 -8.83 4.26 -10.75
C LYS A 4 -8.89 2.86 -10.14
N LYS A 5 -7.89 2.03 -10.41
CA LYS A 5 -7.73 0.73 -9.75
C LYS A 5 -6.37 0.70 -9.11
N LEU A 6 -6.31 0.75 -7.78
CA LEU A 6 -5.07 0.81 -7.00
C LEU A 6 -5.11 -0.28 -5.96
N TYR A 7 -4.07 -1.09 -5.92
CA TYR A 7 -3.83 -2.01 -4.81
C TYR A 7 -2.37 -2.02 -4.43
N PHE A 8 -2.12 -2.36 -3.18
CA PHE A 8 -0.79 -2.52 -2.62
C PHE A 8 -0.48 -3.99 -2.39
N ASN A 9 0.70 -4.41 -2.81
CA ASN A 9 1.29 -5.66 -2.35
C ASN A 9 2.21 -5.35 -1.17
N LEU A 10 1.95 -5.97 -0.03
CA LEU A 10 2.75 -5.84 1.18
C LEU A 10 3.53 -7.13 1.40
N TYR A 11 4.85 -6.99 1.48
CA TYR A 11 5.78 -8.05 1.85
C TYR A 11 6.41 -7.67 3.18
N ILE A 12 6.16 -8.46 4.21
CA ILE A 12 6.69 -8.21 5.54
C ILE A 12 7.66 -9.34 5.87
N SER A 13 8.85 -8.99 6.37
CA SER A 13 9.79 -9.95 6.90
C SER A 13 10.23 -9.58 8.31
N PHE A 14 10.48 -10.62 9.11
CA PHE A 14 10.90 -10.52 10.50
C PHE A 14 11.93 -11.62 10.77
N ASN A 15 13.09 -11.28 11.33
CA ASN A 15 14.19 -12.23 11.58
C ASN A 15 14.51 -13.14 10.39
N SER A 16 14.58 -12.56 9.18
CA SER A 16 14.80 -13.28 7.92
C SER A 16 13.71 -14.28 7.51
N ILE A 17 12.57 -14.29 8.19
CA ILE A 17 11.36 -15.03 7.81
C ILE A 17 10.44 -14.09 7.03
N SER A 18 10.04 -14.48 5.83
CA SER A 18 9.02 -13.77 5.05
C SER A 18 7.61 -14.22 5.46
N LEU A 19 6.76 -13.26 5.80
CA LEU A 19 5.33 -13.50 6.00
C LEU A 19 4.63 -13.61 4.65
N PRO A 20 3.45 -14.26 4.60
CA PRO A 20 2.64 -14.32 3.39
C PRO A 20 2.37 -12.93 2.82
N LYS A 21 2.52 -12.83 1.50
CA LYS A 21 2.20 -11.61 0.75
C LYS A 21 0.75 -11.20 1.04
N ARG A 22 0.55 -9.94 1.43
CA ARG A 22 -0.77 -9.38 1.68
C ARG A 22 -1.13 -8.37 0.60
N LYS A 23 -2.26 -8.59 -0.08
CA LYS A 23 -2.80 -7.67 -1.08
C LYS A 23 -3.87 -6.79 -0.46
N GLU A 24 -3.67 -5.48 -0.49
CA GLU A 24 -4.62 -4.48 0.02
C GLU A 24 -5.18 -3.66 -1.13
N VAL A 25 -6.49 -3.70 -1.34
CA VAL A 25 -7.16 -2.96 -2.42
C VAL A 25 -7.60 -1.61 -1.88
N VAL A 26 -7.15 -0.53 -2.52
CA VAL A 26 -7.43 0.87 -2.11
C VAL A 26 -8.45 1.52 -3.02
N CYS A 27 -8.33 1.32 -4.34
CA CYS A 27 -9.30 1.80 -5.31
C CYS A 27 -9.78 0.61 -6.17
N ARG A 28 -11.08 0.42 -6.24
CA ARG A 28 -11.78 -0.61 -7.02
C ARG A 28 -12.23 -0.09 -8.38
N GLY A 29 -12.41 1.24 -8.51
CA GLY A 29 -12.82 1.92 -9.74
C GLY A 29 -14.30 2.24 -9.82
N SER A 30 -15.07 1.89 -8.79
CA SER A 30 -16.49 2.22 -8.61
C SER A 30 -16.77 2.36 -7.12
N GLU A 31 -17.40 3.45 -6.70
CA GLU A 31 -17.73 3.72 -5.29
C GLU A 31 -16.52 3.68 -4.34
N ASP A 32 -15.43 4.33 -4.74
CA ASP A 32 -14.21 4.39 -3.92
C ASP A 32 -14.35 5.40 -2.76
N ASP A 33 -13.83 5.02 -1.59
CA ASP A 33 -13.86 5.82 -0.36
C ASP A 33 -12.93 7.05 -0.43
N TYR A 34 -11.85 6.96 -1.21
CA TYR A 34 -10.81 7.98 -1.25
C TYR A 34 -10.92 8.88 -2.49
N SER A 35 -10.86 10.19 -2.26
CA SER A 35 -10.93 11.20 -3.33
C SER A 35 -9.84 11.04 -4.39
N PHE A 36 -8.64 10.61 -4.00
CA PHE A 36 -7.50 10.41 -4.90
C PHE A 36 -7.67 9.23 -5.88
N CYS A 37 -8.63 8.33 -5.66
CA CYS A 37 -8.90 7.22 -6.60
C CYS A 37 -9.35 7.72 -7.98
N ARG A 38 -9.83 8.96 -8.07
CA ARG A 38 -10.23 9.59 -9.34
C ARG A 38 -9.09 10.29 -10.06
N ALA A 39 -7.90 10.37 -9.46
CA ALA A 39 -6.77 11.09 -10.02
C ALA A 39 -6.21 10.41 -11.27
N LEU A 40 -5.83 11.24 -12.25
CA LEU A 40 -5.32 10.87 -13.55
C LEU A 40 -3.80 11.00 -13.63
N LYS A 41 -3.21 10.41 -14.67
CA LYS A 41 -1.78 10.55 -14.95
C LYS A 41 -1.38 12.04 -15.01
N GLY A 42 -0.39 12.43 -14.21
CA GLY A 42 0.22 13.76 -14.26
C GLY A 42 -0.45 14.79 -13.36
N GLU A 43 -1.54 14.42 -12.69
CA GLU A 43 -2.14 15.27 -11.66
C GLU A 43 -1.33 15.23 -10.37
N THR A 44 -1.28 16.36 -9.68
CA THR A 44 -0.70 16.46 -8.34
C THR A 44 -1.71 15.94 -7.33
N VAL A 45 -1.36 14.86 -6.63
CA VAL A 45 -2.18 14.31 -5.55
C VAL A 45 -1.62 14.78 -4.21
N THR A 46 -2.40 15.57 -3.49
CA THR A 46 -2.14 15.92 -2.09
C THR A 46 -3.32 15.45 -1.25
N ALA A 47 -3.12 14.40 -0.47
CA ALA A 47 -4.14 13.83 0.38
C ALA A 47 -3.55 13.46 1.74
N THR A 48 -4.30 13.73 2.80
CA THR A 48 -3.98 13.27 4.15
C THR A 48 -5.08 12.30 4.55
N ILE A 49 -4.71 11.04 4.75
CA ILE A 49 -5.66 9.96 5.03
C ILE A 49 -5.57 9.64 6.53
N PRO A 50 -6.66 9.82 7.30
CA PRO A 50 -6.68 9.34 8.67
C PRO A 50 -6.67 7.81 8.66
N PHE A 51 -5.81 7.21 9.48
CA PHE A 51 -5.80 5.77 9.68
C PHE A 51 -5.85 5.44 11.17
N SER A 52 -6.51 4.34 11.51
CA SER A 52 -6.55 3.81 12.87
C SER A 52 -5.82 2.49 12.90
N PHE A 53 -4.80 2.40 13.75
CA PHE A 53 -4.00 1.20 13.91
C PHE A 53 -4.26 0.57 15.28
N LYS A 54 -4.77 -0.67 15.30
CA LYS A 54 -5.17 -1.37 16.55
C LYS A 54 -4.01 -2.01 17.34
N GLY A 55 -2.77 -1.70 17.00
CA GLY A 55 -1.59 -2.30 17.63
C GLY A 55 -1.09 -3.53 16.88
N ILE A 56 0.24 -3.69 16.83
CA ILE A 56 0.87 -4.86 16.24
C ILE A 56 0.86 -5.95 17.33
N LYS A 57 0.26 -7.12 17.08
CA LYS A 57 0.40 -8.30 17.98
C LYS A 57 1.74 -9.02 17.82
N PHE A 58 2.64 -8.49 17.00
CA PHE A 58 3.95 -9.09 16.75
C PHE A 58 4.90 -8.75 17.89
N SER A 59 5.89 -9.62 18.08
CA SER A 59 6.94 -9.45 19.08
C SER A 59 7.71 -8.15 18.88
N LYS A 60 8.45 -7.70 19.89
CA LYS A 60 9.41 -6.59 19.71
C LYS A 60 10.50 -7.00 18.71
N GLY A 61 11.00 -6.02 17.96
CA GLY A 61 12.11 -6.23 17.02
C GLY A 61 12.00 -5.42 15.74
N GLN A 62 12.86 -5.77 14.79
CA GLN A 62 12.99 -5.06 13.52
C GLN A 62 12.25 -5.82 12.42
N TYR A 63 11.25 -5.15 11.85
CA TYR A 63 10.47 -5.63 10.72
C TYR A 63 10.89 -4.87 9.48
N ARG A 64 11.04 -5.59 8.37
CA ARG A 64 11.20 -4.99 7.05
C ARG A 64 9.89 -5.14 6.29
N CYS A 65 9.38 -4.05 5.75
CA CYS A 65 8.15 -4.01 4.98
C CYS A 65 8.41 -3.37 3.62
N VAL A 66 8.09 -4.10 2.55
CA VAL A 66 8.10 -3.58 1.19
C VAL A 66 6.66 -3.45 0.72
N ALA A 67 6.29 -2.26 0.25
CA ALA A 67 4.97 -1.94 -0.27
C ALA A 67 5.08 -1.57 -1.76
N GLU A 68 4.48 -2.36 -2.63
CA GLU A 68 4.39 -2.06 -4.07
C GLU A 68 2.99 -1.53 -4.38
N ALA A 69 2.90 -0.32 -4.91
CA ALA A 69 1.66 0.23 -5.46
C ALA A 69 1.51 -0.22 -6.91
N MET A 70 0.37 -0.84 -7.23
CA MET A 70 0.06 -1.38 -8.55
C MET A 70 -1.23 -0.78 -9.10
N THR A 71 -1.23 -0.38 -10.37
CA THR A 71 -2.48 -0.09 -11.09
C THR A 71 -3.16 -1.40 -11.51
N GLY A 72 -4.48 -1.47 -11.46
CA GLY A 72 -5.22 -2.69 -11.82
C GLY A 72 -5.56 -2.83 -13.30
N SER A 73 -5.32 -1.80 -14.13
CA SER A 73 -5.61 -1.84 -15.58
C SER A 73 -4.86 -0.71 -16.30
N PRO A 74 -3.71 -0.97 -16.96
CA PRO A 74 -2.93 -2.22 -16.98
C PRO A 74 -2.28 -2.53 -15.61
N GLU A 75 -1.89 -3.79 -15.37
CA GLU A 75 -1.10 -4.19 -14.19
C GLU A 75 0.31 -3.62 -14.27
N GLU A 76 0.51 -2.44 -13.70
CA GLU A 76 1.79 -1.74 -13.73
C GLU A 76 2.16 -1.18 -12.36
N MET A 77 3.43 -1.25 -12.01
CA MET A 77 3.94 -0.67 -10.76
C MET A 77 3.94 0.86 -10.86
N LEU A 78 3.31 1.54 -9.89
CA LEU A 78 3.36 2.99 -9.76
C LEU A 78 4.61 3.43 -9.01
N PHE A 79 4.84 2.81 -7.85
CA PHE A 79 5.99 3.07 -7.01
C PHE A 79 6.20 1.89 -6.05
N CYS A 80 7.39 1.83 -5.47
CA CYS A 80 7.75 0.86 -4.45
C CYS A 80 8.36 1.59 -3.26
N LEU A 81 7.91 1.24 -2.07
CA LEU A 81 8.41 1.81 -0.82
C LEU A 81 9.00 0.70 0.03
N ASN A 82 10.17 0.97 0.59
CA ASN A 82 10.86 0.07 1.51
C ASN A 82 10.95 0.74 2.87
N PHE A 83 10.36 0.12 3.88
CA PHE A 83 10.29 0.63 5.24
C PHE A 83 10.87 -0.37 6.23
N THR A 84 11.49 0.18 7.26
CA THR A 84 11.90 -0.56 8.44
C THR A 84 11.04 -0.09 9.61
N LEU A 85 10.32 -1.01 10.24
CA LEU A 85 9.54 -0.74 11.44
C LEU A 85 10.31 -1.33 12.63
N ILE A 86 10.56 -0.51 13.64
CA ILE A 86 11.23 -0.92 14.87
C ILE A 86 10.19 -0.83 15.98
N HIS A 87 9.87 -1.98 16.60
CA HIS A 87 8.97 -2.06 17.75
C HIS A 87 9.72 -2.39 19.04
#